data_AF-A0A0B1SCP4-F1
#
_entry.id   AF-A0A0B1SCP4-F1
#
_cell.length_a   1.000
_cell.length_b   1.000
_cell.length_c   1.000
_cell.angle_alpha   90.00
_cell.angle_beta   90.00
_cell.angle_gamma   90.00
#
_symmetry.space_group_name_H-M   'P 1'
#
loop_
_entity.id
_entity.type
_entity.pdbx_description
1 polymer ?
#
loop_
_entity_poly.entity_id
_entity_poly.type
_entity_poly.pdbx_seq_one_letter_code
_entity_poly.pdbx_strand_id
1 'polypeptide(L)'
;MCLIMGKILEIHDLADTARMLAMYMVTVLSGLAVHSLISLPLLFFLLTKKNPYAFMRGLLQAWITALGTASSSATLPITYNCLEENLGVDRRVTRFVLPVGATINMVV
;
A
#
# COMPACT_ATOMS: atom_id res chain seq x y z
N MET A 1 9.29 -22.23 -14.22
CA MET A 1 9.24 -23.55 -13.54
C MET A 1 10.64 -24.16 -13.37
N CYS A 2 11.50 -24.18 -14.39
CA CYS A 2 12.86 -24.76 -14.30
C CYS A 2 13.78 -24.09 -13.27
N LEU A 3 13.72 -22.75 -13.08
CA LEU A 3 14.53 -22.04 -12.07
C LEU A 3 14.15 -22.37 -10.63
N ILE A 4 12.85 -22.52 -10.36
CA ILE A 4 12.34 -22.89 -9.02
C ILE A 4 12.75 -24.33 -8.71
N MET A 5 12.59 -25.24 -9.68
CA MET A 5 12.99 -26.65 -9.53
C MET A 5 14.51 -26.79 -9.32
N GLY A 6 15.32 -26.05 -10.08
CA GLY A 6 16.77 -26.05 -9.95
C GLY A 6 17.24 -25.52 -8.59
N LYS A 7 16.59 -24.46 -8.07
CA LYS A 7 16.90 -23.96 -6.73
C LYS A 7 16.47 -24.92 -5.64
N ILE A 8 15.33 -25.61 -5.78
CA ILE A 8 14.88 -26.60 -4.78
C ILE A 8 15.84 -27.79 -4.66
N LEU A 9 16.43 -28.23 -5.77
CA LEU A 9 17.40 -29.33 -5.79
C LEU A 9 18.76 -28.96 -5.17
N GLU A 10 19.11 -27.67 -5.12
CA GLU A 10 20.32 -27.16 -4.43
C GLU A 10 20.12 -26.94 -2.92
N ILE A 11 18.88 -26.96 -2.43
CA ILE A 11 18.58 -26.72 -1.01
C ILE A 11 18.85 -28.00 -0.22
N HIS A 12 19.93 -28.00 0.57
CA HIS A 12 20.21 -29.09 1.51
C HIS A 12 19.26 -29.10 2.73
N ASP A 13 18.73 -27.94 3.14
CA ASP A 13 17.82 -27.80 4.30
C ASP A 13 16.59 -26.93 3.97
N LEU A 14 15.45 -27.59 3.81
CA LEU A 14 14.16 -26.94 3.48
C LEU A 14 13.66 -26.06 4.63
N ALA A 15 13.96 -26.44 5.88
CA ALA A 15 13.54 -25.73 7.09
C ALA A 15 14.19 -24.35 7.20
N ASP A 16 15.49 -24.24 6.92
CA ASP A 16 16.21 -22.97 6.97
C ASP A 16 15.78 -22.02 5.84
N THR A 17 15.52 -22.55 4.64
CA THR A 17 15.05 -21.74 3.52
C THR A 17 13.64 -21.19 3.78
N ALA A 18 12.74 -22.01 4.33
CA ALA A 18 11.41 -21.57 4.75
C ALA A 18 11.50 -20.49 5.85
N ARG A 19 12.43 -20.63 6.80
CA ARG A 19 12.67 -19.63 7.85
C ARG A 19 13.17 -18.31 7.28
N MET A 20 14.08 -18.32 6.31
CA MET A 20 14.55 -17.09 5.64
C MET A 20 13.41 -16.38 4.90
N LEU A 21 12.58 -17.12 4.17
CA LEU A 21 11.40 -16.56 3.49
C LEU A 21 10.39 -15.98 4.48
N ALA A 22 10.16 -16.65 5.60
CA ALA A 22 9.28 -16.15 6.66
C ALA A 22 9.83 -14.84 7.26
N MET A 23 11.12 -14.77 7.57
CA MET A 23 11.76 -13.55 8.08
C MET A 23 11.71 -12.40 7.07
N TYR A 24 11.87 -12.70 5.78
CA TYR A 24 11.70 -11.73 4.71
C TYR A 24 10.26 -11.17 4.69
N MET A 25 9.25 -12.04 4.72
CA MET A 25 7.83 -11.63 4.74
C MET A 25 7.53 -10.73 5.95
N VAL A 26 7.98 -11.12 7.14
CA VAL A 26 7.80 -10.32 8.36
C VAL A 26 8.47 -8.95 8.23
N THR A 27 9.69 -8.91 7.68
CA THR A 27 10.44 -7.66 7.52
C THR A 27 9.71 -6.72 6.55
N VAL A 28 9.27 -7.22 5.39
CA VAL A 28 8.54 -6.43 4.39
C VAL A 28 7.21 -5.93 4.95
N LEU A 29 6.43 -6.80 5.61
CA LEU A 29 5.14 -6.42 6.20
C LEU A 29 5.32 -5.37 7.30
N SER A 30 6.33 -5.53 8.16
CA SER A 30 6.63 -4.55 9.21
C SER A 30 7.08 -3.21 8.63
N GLY A 31 7.91 -3.22 7.57
CA GLY A 31 8.33 -2.02 6.86
C GLY A 31 7.15 -1.28 6.22
N LEU A 32 6.24 -2.00 5.55
CA LEU A 32 5.02 -1.42 4.97
C LEU A 32 4.10 -0.84 6.05
N ALA A 33 3.92 -1.55 7.17
CA ALA A 33 3.11 -1.07 8.29
C ALA A 33 3.68 0.22 8.89
N VAL A 34 4.99 0.28 9.13
CA VAL A 34 5.67 1.48 9.63
C VAL A 34 5.55 2.63 8.61
N HIS A 35 5.76 2.35 7.32
CA HIS A 35 5.68 3.38 6.29
C HIS A 35 4.26 3.98 6.20
N SER A 36 3.23 3.13 6.14
CA SER A 36 1.82 3.52 6.03
C SER A 36 1.24 4.16 7.28
N LEU A 37 1.66 3.76 8.48
CA LEU A 37 1.11 4.25 9.75
C LEU A 37 1.94 5.38 10.38
N ILE A 38 3.22 5.51 10.05
CA ILE A 38 4.12 6.51 10.67
C ILE A 38 4.61 7.49 9.62
N SER A 39 5.30 7.05 8.57
CA SER A 39 5.94 7.95 7.60
C SER A 39 4.93 8.85 6.87
N LEU A 40 3.89 8.26 6.27
CA LEU A 40 2.88 9.00 5.52
C LEU A 40 2.02 9.92 6.42
N PRO A 41 1.47 9.45 7.57
CA PRO A 41 0.73 10.31 8.49
C PRO A 41 1.56 11.45 9.07
N LEU A 42 2.84 11.22 9.36
CA LEU A 42 3.75 12.25 9.86
C LEU A 42 3.99 13.34 8.81
N LEU A 43 4.28 12.94 7.56
CA LEU A 43 4.43 13.90 6.45
C LEU A 43 3.15 14.71 6.22
N PHE A 44 1.99 14.04 6.26
CA PHE A 44 0.69 14.71 6.12
C PHE A 44 0.46 15.72 7.24
N PHE A 45 0.74 15.34 8.48
CA PHE A 45 0.58 16.22 9.65
C PHE A 45 1.50 17.43 9.60
N LEU A 46 2.76 17.26 9.18
CA LEU A 46 3.71 18.37 9.05
C LEU A 46 3.28 19.41 8.02
N LEU A 47 2.69 18.97 6.90
CA LEU A 47 2.27 19.86 5.81
C LEU A 47 0.89 20.50 6.05
N THR A 48 -0.10 19.70 6.48
CA THR A 48 -1.49 20.17 6.58
C THR A 48 -1.87 20.61 7.99
N LYS A 49 -1.09 20.25 9.01
CA LYS A 49 -1.40 20.41 10.44
C LYS A 49 -2.79 19.89 10.85
N LYS A 50 -3.36 18.98 10.05
CA LYS A 50 -4.65 18.33 10.31
C LYS A 50 -4.43 16.91 10.81
N ASN A 51 -5.42 16.37 11.54
CA ASN A 51 -5.35 15.03 12.10
C ASN A 51 -5.31 13.97 10.97
N PRO A 52 -4.18 13.25 10.77
CA PRO A 52 -4.06 12.27 9.70
C PRO A 52 -4.97 11.04 9.91
N TYR A 53 -5.29 10.69 11.16
CA TYR A 53 -6.16 9.54 11.43
C TYR A 53 -7.61 9.78 11.01
N ALA A 54 -8.07 11.03 11.06
CA ALA A 54 -9.39 11.41 10.51
C ALA A 54 -9.40 11.25 8.98
N PHE A 55 -8.29 11.63 8.33
CA PHE A 55 -8.12 11.45 6.89
C PHE A 55 -8.11 9.97 6.49
N MET A 56 -7.36 9.14 7.21
CA MET A 56 -7.31 7.69 6.98
C MET A 56 -8.67 7.00 7.16
N ARG A 57 -9.49 7.42 8.13
CA ARG A 57 -10.85 6.90 8.30
C ARG A 57 -11.74 7.17 7.07
N GLY A 58 -11.62 8.34 6.45
CA GLY A 58 -12.35 8.67 5.22
C GLY A 58 -11.95 7.79 4.01
N LEU A 59 -10.76 7.21 4.05
CA LEU A 59 -10.21 6.31 3.02
C LEU A 59 -10.33 4.82 3.36
N LEU A 60 -10.89 4.45 4.52
CA LEU A 60 -10.91 3.06 5.01
C LEU A 60 -11.51 2.08 3.98
N GLN A 61 -12.55 2.50 3.26
CA GLN A 61 -13.16 1.69 2.21
C GLN A 61 -12.18 1.39 1.07
N ALA A 62 -11.41 2.38 0.61
CA ALA A 62 -10.39 2.19 -0.42
C ALA A 62 -9.27 1.25 0.06
N TRP A 63 -8.87 1.33 1.33
CA TRP A 63 -7.89 0.42 1.94
C TRP A 63 -8.36 -1.04 1.94
N ILE A 64 -9.60 -1.29 2.36
CA ILE A 64 -10.18 -2.64 2.39
C ILE A 64 -10.28 -3.20 0.97
N THR A 65 -10.71 -2.39 0.01
CA THR A 65 -10.76 -2.85 -1.38
C THR A 65 -9.38 -3.10 -1.96
N ALA A 66 -8.39 -2.26 -1.66
CA ALA A 66 -7.01 -2.46 -2.12
C ALA A 66 -6.38 -3.73 -1.58
N LEU A 67 -6.67 -4.07 -0.32
CA LEU A 67 -6.27 -5.35 0.25
C LEU A 67 -6.96 -6.53 -0.46
N GLY A 68 -8.23 -6.39 -0.81
CA GLY A 68 -9.02 -7.44 -1.47
C GLY A 68 -8.66 -7.65 -2.94
N THR A 69 -8.30 -6.59 -3.67
CA THR A 69 -7.95 -6.66 -5.10
C THR A 69 -6.46 -6.84 -5.36
N ALA A 70 -5.60 -6.51 -4.39
CA ALA A 70 -4.14 -6.45 -4.53
C ALA A 70 -3.68 -5.63 -5.76
N SER A 71 -4.43 -4.58 -6.11
CA SER A 71 -4.20 -3.77 -7.32
C SER A 71 -4.63 -2.31 -7.18
N SER A 72 -3.68 -1.38 -7.37
CA SER A 72 -3.83 0.08 -7.24
C SER A 72 -4.70 0.67 -8.34
N SER A 73 -4.57 0.12 -9.55
CA SER A 73 -5.39 0.56 -10.69
C SER A 73 -6.85 0.14 -10.53
N ALA A 74 -7.10 -0.99 -9.87
CA ALA A 74 -8.45 -1.45 -9.58
C ALA A 74 -9.14 -0.63 -8.47
N THR A 75 -8.38 0.04 -7.60
CA THR A 75 -8.91 0.77 -6.44
C THR A 75 -9.11 2.26 -6.70
N LEU A 76 -8.45 2.81 -7.73
CA LEU A 76 -8.60 4.18 -8.21
C LEU A 76 -10.04 4.73 -8.17
N PRO A 77 -11.08 4.08 -8.75
CA PRO A 77 -12.43 4.63 -8.73
C PRO A 77 -13.03 4.77 -7.32
N ILE A 78 -12.68 3.87 -6.40
CA ILE A 78 -13.15 3.91 -5.01
C ILE A 78 -12.40 5.00 -4.24
N THR A 79 -11.11 5.16 -4.51
CA THR A 79 -10.29 6.23 -3.96
C THR A 79 -10.80 7.61 -4.38
N TYR A 80 -11.24 7.78 -5.64
CA TYR A 80 -11.91 9.00 -6.09
C TYR A 80 -13.14 9.34 -5.26
N ASN A 81 -14.06 8.38 -5.09
CA ASN A 81 -15.29 8.60 -4.32
C ASN A 81 -14.97 8.91 -2.84
N CYS A 82 -14.02 8.19 -2.24
CA CYS A 82 -13.61 8.45 -0.86
C CYS A 82 -13.02 9.87 -0.68
N LEU A 83 -12.22 10.34 -1.64
CA LEU A 83 -11.59 11.66 -1.56
C LEU A 83 -12.58 12.80 -1.84
N GLU A 84 -13.47 12.63 -2.81
CA GLU A 84 -14.44 13.65 -3.20
C GLU A 84 -15.64 13.71 -2.22
N GLU A 85 -16.18 12.57 -1.81
CA GLU A 85 -17.40 12.50 -0.99
C GLU A 85 -17.11 12.49 0.52
N ASN A 86 -16.20 11.64 1.00
CA ASN A 86 -15.94 11.52 2.44
C ASN A 86 -15.01 12.61 2.97
N LEU A 87 -14.07 13.08 2.15
CA LEU A 87 -13.00 14.00 2.53
C LEU A 87 -13.16 15.41 1.94
N GLY A 88 -14.09 15.60 1.00
CA GLY A 88 -14.42 16.90 0.42
C GLY A 88 -13.27 17.55 -0.36
N VAL A 89 -12.38 16.75 -0.95
CA VAL A 89 -11.26 17.27 -1.74
C VAL A 89 -11.77 17.78 -3.09
N ASP A 90 -11.23 18.92 -3.56
CA ASP A 90 -11.62 19.51 -4.85
C ASP A 90 -11.36 18.53 -6.00
N ARG A 91 -12.39 18.27 -6.81
CA ARG A 91 -12.37 17.33 -7.94
C ARG A 91 -11.27 17.66 -8.96
N ARG A 92 -10.87 18.93 -9.08
CA ARG A 92 -9.79 19.36 -9.97
C ARG A 92 -8.44 18.85 -9.51
N VAL A 93 -8.22 18.77 -8.19
CA VAL A 93 -6.97 18.28 -7.61
C VAL A 93 -6.94 16.75 -7.65
N THR A 94 -8.02 16.08 -7.27
CA THR A 94 -8.09 14.61 -7.28
C THR A 94 -7.85 14.05 -8.70
N ARG A 95 -8.50 14.62 -9.72
CA ARG A 95 -8.39 14.17 -11.12
C ARG A 95 -7.05 14.44 -11.78
N PHE A 96 -6.22 15.31 -11.21
CA PHE A 96 -4.86 15.54 -11.68
C PHE A 96 -3.86 14.67 -10.91
N VAL A 97 -3.95 14.64 -9.59
CA VAL A 97 -2.95 13.99 -8.73
C VAL A 97 -3.10 12.48 -8.71
N LEU A 98 -4.33 11.93 -8.68
CA LEU A 98 -4.54 10.48 -8.56
C LEU A 98 -4.05 9.67 -9.77
N PRO A 99 -4.29 10.07 -11.04
CA PRO A 99 -3.78 9.32 -12.20
C PRO A 99 -2.26 9.35 -12.32
N VAL A 100 -1.66 10.50 -12.03
CA VAL A 100 -0.21 10.70 -12.00
C VAL A 100 0.40 9.85 -10.88
N GLY A 101 -0.22 9.88 -9.70
CA GLY A 101 0.16 9.08 -8.54
C GLY A 101 0.07 7.58 -8.80
N ALA A 102 -1.00 7.09 -9.42
CA ALA A 102 -1.17 5.67 -9.73
C ALA A 102 -0.13 5.11 -10.71
N THR A 103 0.42 5.97 -11.58
CA THR A 103 1.42 5.56 -12.58
C THR A 103 2.86 5.70 -12.06
N ILE A 104 3.14 6.76 -11.30
CA ILE A 104 4.49 7.09 -10.83
C ILE A 104 4.77 6.54 -9.44
N ASN A 105 3.78 6.58 -8.55
CA ASN A 105 3.85 6.12 -7.17
C ASN A 105 3.02 4.84 -7.00
N MET A 106 3.48 3.74 -7.62
CA MET A 106 2.91 2.40 -7.43
C MET A 106 3.21 1.90 -6.01
N VAL A 107 2.44 2.37 -5.03
CA VAL A 107 2.33 1.72 -3.73
C VAL A 107 0.97 1.04 -3.70
N VAL A 108 0.99 -0.24 -4.10
CA VAL A 108 -0.08 -1.25 -4.16
C VAL A 108 -1.43 -0.83 -4.71
#